data_AF-A0A7J6ADB0-F1
#
_entry.id   AF-A0A7J6ADB0-F1
#
_cell.length_a   1.000
_cell.length_b   1.000
_cell.length_c   1.000
_cell.angle_alpha   90.00
_cell.angle_beta   90.00
_cell.angle_gamma   90.00
#
_symmetry.space_group_name_H-M   'P 1'
#
loop_
_entity.id
_entity.type
_entity.pdbx_description
1 polymer ?
#
loop_
_entity_poly.entity_id
_entity_poly.type
_entity_poly.pdbx_seq_one_letter_code
_entity_poly.pdbx_strand_id
1 'polypeptide(L)'
;MVSRTGEVHKVKLSSVHYCVRCNAGPVVKPSVSLLPPSPLQLCEESASLLCLLSGYSPQGALVSWTVDGSVVKNEVLTSAEEEKNSRYSRAAP
;
A
#
# COMPACT_ATOMS: atom_id res chain seq x y z
N MET A 1 8.34 13.08 -6.68
CA MET A 1 9.21 14.24 -6.40
C MET A 1 8.30 15.42 -6.16
N VAL A 2 8.32 16.03 -4.97
CA VAL A 2 7.59 17.29 -4.73
C VAL A 2 8.56 18.41 -5.05
N SER A 3 8.66 18.74 -6.34
CA SER A 3 9.31 19.96 -6.81
C SER A 3 8.45 21.17 -6.46
N ARG A 4 9.11 22.27 -6.05
CA ARG A 4 8.50 23.53 -5.59
C ARG A 4 7.61 24.21 -6.64
N THR A 5 6.39 23.72 -6.74
CA THR A 5 5.16 24.38 -7.21
C THR A 5 4.08 23.88 -6.26
N GLY A 6 3.13 24.71 -5.84
CA GLY A 6 2.08 24.35 -4.87
C GLY A 6 1.07 23.29 -5.38
N GLU A 7 1.55 22.23 -6.01
CA GLU A 7 0.79 21.14 -6.59
C GLU A 7 0.97 19.90 -5.72
N VAL A 8 0.10 19.77 -4.71
CA VAL A 8 -0.04 18.53 -3.95
C VAL A 8 -0.66 17.50 -4.88
N HIS A 9 0.18 16.61 -5.40
CA HIS A 9 -0.27 15.47 -6.19
C HIS A 9 -1.17 14.60 -5.33
N LYS A 10 -2.40 14.31 -5.79
CA LYS A 10 -3.35 13.49 -5.03
C LYS A 10 -2.93 12.03 -5.13
N VAL A 11 -2.20 11.55 -4.14
CA VAL A 11 -1.87 10.13 -4.01
C VAL A 11 -3.04 9.41 -3.32
N LYS A 12 -3.54 8.37 -3.96
CA LYS A 12 -4.59 7.51 -3.41
C LYS A 12 -4.17 6.05 -3.51
N LEU A 13 -4.52 5.29 -2.48
CA LEU A 13 -4.57 3.84 -2.62
C LEU A 13 -5.65 3.50 -3.65
N SER A 14 -5.27 2.80 -4.72
CA SER A 14 -6.19 2.52 -5.82
C SER A 14 -6.93 1.21 -5.61
N SER A 15 -6.19 0.14 -5.34
CA SER A 15 -6.75 -1.19 -5.10
C SER A 15 -5.74 -2.10 -4.41
N VAL A 16 -6.26 -3.11 -3.71
CA VAL A 16 -5.47 -4.23 -3.18
C VAL A 16 -5.93 -5.49 -3.91
N HIS A 17 -5.00 -6.13 -4.62
CA HIS A 17 -5.25 -7.34 -5.40
C HIS A 17 -4.62 -8.54 -4.70
N TYR A 18 -5.29 -9.68 -4.66
CA TYR A 18 -4.68 -10.95 -4.24
C TYR A 18 -5.07 -12.04 -5.23
N CYS A 19 -4.11 -12.88 -5.58
CA CYS A 19 -4.35 -14.02 -6.47
C CYS A 19 -4.86 -15.20 -5.65
N VAL A 20 -6.15 -15.50 -5.75
CA VAL A 20 -6.73 -16.67 -5.07
C VAL A 20 -6.46 -17.90 -5.92
N ARG A 21 -5.53 -18.76 -5.47
CA ARG A 21 -5.44 -20.12 -6.03
C ARG A 21 -6.67 -20.90 -5.59
N CYS A 22 -7.21 -21.77 -6.46
CA CYS A 22 -8.46 -22.54 -6.21
C CYS A 22 -8.47 -23.40 -4.93
N ASN A 23 -7.37 -23.52 -4.18
CA ASN A 23 -7.25 -24.30 -2.94
C ASN A 23 -6.81 -23.46 -1.71
N ALA A 24 -6.87 -22.12 -1.76
CA ALA A 24 -6.21 -21.26 -0.76
C ALA A 24 -6.99 -21.03 0.56
N GLY A 25 -8.04 -21.80 0.84
CA GLY A 25 -8.87 -21.62 2.04
C GLY A 25 -9.77 -20.37 1.98
N PRO A 26 -10.36 -19.95 3.11
CA PRO A 26 -11.30 -18.83 3.15
C PRO A 26 -10.63 -17.51 2.78
N VAL A 27 -11.25 -16.77 1.85
CA VAL A 27 -10.80 -15.43 1.48
C VAL A 27 -11.26 -14.43 2.53
N VAL A 28 -10.31 -13.66 3.06
CA VAL A 28 -10.64 -12.57 3.98
C VAL A 28 -9.97 -11.29 3.55
N LYS A 29 -10.81 -10.24 3.43
CA LYS A 29 -10.38 -8.90 3.03
C LYS A 29 -9.45 -8.29 4.09
N PRO A 30 -8.39 -7.58 3.67
CA PRO A 30 -7.53 -6.86 4.59
C PRO A 30 -8.26 -5.70 5.25
N SER A 31 -7.88 -5.41 6.50
CA SER A 31 -8.01 -4.07 7.06
C SER A 31 -6.87 -3.22 6.51
N VAL A 32 -7.23 -2.04 6.00
CA VAL A 32 -6.30 -1.14 5.30
C VAL A 32 -6.19 0.16 6.08
N SER A 33 -4.97 0.54 6.44
CA SER A 33 -4.68 1.83 7.07
C SER A 33 -3.63 2.57 6.26
N LEU A 34 -3.98 3.78 5.80
CA LEU A 34 -3.06 4.67 5.11
C LEU A 34 -2.50 5.69 6.09
N LEU A 35 -1.20 5.64 6.32
CA LEU A 35 -0.51 6.57 7.20
C LEU A 35 0.02 7.76 6.40
N PRO A 36 -0.22 8.99 6.89
CA PRO A 36 0.31 10.19 6.24
C PRO A 36 1.84 10.24 6.34
N PRO A 37 2.50 11.06 5.50
CA PRO A 37 3.92 11.33 5.65
C PRO A 37 4.17 12.00 7.00
N SER A 38 5.39 11.83 7.53
CA SER A 38 5.75 12.55 8.75
C SER A 38 5.71 14.07 8.51
N PRO A 39 5.33 14.88 9.51
CA PRO A 39 5.33 16.34 9.37
C PRO A 39 6.68 16.91 8.96
N LEU A 40 7.78 16.26 9.34
CA LEU A 40 9.13 16.63 8.94
C LEU A 40 9.37 16.38 7.45
N GLN A 41 8.89 15.26 6.90
CA GLN A 41 8.94 14.99 5.44
C GLN A 41 8.09 15.98 4.63
N LEU A 42 7.00 16.48 5.20
CA LEU A 42 6.18 17.51 4.54
C LEU A 42 6.91 18.85 4.40
N CYS A 43 7.97 19.08 5.19
CA CYS A 43 8.86 20.23 5.05
C CYS A 43 9.99 19.99 4.05
N GLU A 44 10.19 18.75 3.60
CA GLU A 44 11.18 18.37 2.59
C GLU A 44 10.60 18.38 1.17
N GLU A 45 11.45 18.14 0.17
CA GLU A 45 11.07 18.04 -1.25
C GLU A 45 10.41 16.71 -1.63
N SER A 46 10.28 15.78 -0.68
CA SER A 46 9.66 14.49 -0.93
C SER A 46 9.00 13.91 0.31
N ALA A 47 7.82 13.35 0.11
CA ALA A 47 7.00 12.75 1.15
C ALA A 47 6.61 11.33 0.74
N SER A 48 6.67 10.40 1.68
CA SER A 48 6.34 8.99 1.49
C SER A 48 5.06 8.67 2.25
N LEU A 49 4.20 7.85 1.67
CA LEU A 49 3.05 7.29 2.35
C LEU A 49 3.38 5.89 2.84
N LEU A 50 2.57 5.36 3.77
CA LEU A 50 2.70 3.98 4.21
C LEU A 50 1.31 3.35 4.27
N CYS A 51 1.09 2.32 3.46
CA CYS A 51 -0.10 1.47 3.51
C CYS A 51 0.19 0.25 4.40
N LEU A 52 -0.65 0.06 5.41
CA LEU A 52 -0.66 -1.13 6.26
C LEU A 52 -1.85 -2.01 5.90
N LEU A 53 -1.57 -3.22 5.42
CA LEU A 53 -2.52 -4.30 5.23
C LEU A 53 -2.43 -5.25 6.41
N SER A 54 -3.57 -5.63 6.99
CA SER A 54 -3.61 -6.53 8.14
C SER A 54 -4.76 -7.52 8.06
N GLY A 55 -4.51 -8.73 8.56
CA GLY A 55 -5.54 -9.73 8.79
C GLY A 55 -6.11 -10.39 7.53
N TYR A 56 -5.43 -10.35 6.38
CA TYR A 56 -5.97 -10.91 5.13
C TYR A 56 -5.60 -12.38 4.90
N SER A 57 -6.35 -13.02 4.02
CA SER A 57 -6.03 -14.36 3.48
C SER A 57 -6.63 -14.49 2.08
N PRO A 58 -5.97 -15.19 1.14
CA PRO A 58 -4.64 -15.80 1.25
C PRO A 58 -3.49 -14.78 1.11
N GLN A 59 -2.24 -15.25 1.24
CA GLN A 59 -1.05 -14.45 0.93
C GLN A 59 -0.98 -14.03 -0.55
N GLY A 60 -0.15 -13.04 -0.85
CA GLY A 60 0.07 -12.51 -2.19
C GLY A 60 -0.68 -11.20 -2.46
N ALA A 61 -0.91 -10.38 -1.43
CA ALA A 61 -1.59 -9.09 -1.60
C ALA A 61 -0.67 -8.06 -2.26
N LEU A 62 -1.00 -7.63 -3.47
CA LEU A 62 -0.37 -6.50 -4.16
C LEU A 62 -1.11 -5.20 -3.84
N VAL A 63 -0.34 -4.16 -3.53
CA VAL A 63 -0.81 -2.80 -3.32
C VAL A 63 -0.58 -1.99 -4.58
N SER A 64 -1.59 -1.27 -5.06
CA SER A 64 -1.47 -0.35 -6.19
C SER A 64 -1.78 1.07 -5.77
N TRP A 65 -0.98 1.99 -6.28
CA TRP A 65 -1.06 3.42 -5.98
C TRP A 65 -1.45 4.20 -7.22
N THR A 66 -2.18 5.29 -7.03
CA THR A 66 -2.53 6.22 -8.08
C THR A 66 -2.09 7.63 -7.69
N VAL A 67 -1.39 8.30 -8.60
CA VAL A 67 -0.95 9.70 -8.47
C VAL A 67 -1.67 10.49 -9.54
N ASP A 68 -2.47 11.47 -9.13
CA ASP A 68 -3.29 12.32 -10.02
C ASP A 68 -4.12 11.55 -11.05
N GLY A 69 -4.69 10.43 -10.62
CA GLY A 69 -5.52 9.57 -11.47
C GLY A 69 -4.75 8.56 -12.31
N SER A 70 -3.41 8.59 -12.32
CA SER A 70 -2.56 7.63 -13.04
C SER A 70 -1.99 6.55 -12.12
N VAL A 71 -2.12 5.27 -12.49
CA VAL A 71 -1.55 4.15 -11.72
C VAL A 71 -0.02 4.18 -11.77
N VAL A 72 0.61 4.17 -10.60
CA VAL A 72 2.05 4.09 -10.46
C VAL A 72 2.46 2.62 -10.58
N LYS A 73 3.24 2.30 -11.62
CA LYS A 73 3.78 0.95 -11.86
C LYS A 73 5.16 0.73 -11.25
N ASN A 74 5.69 1.71 -10.51
CA ASN A 74 6.96 1.52 -9.82
C ASN A 74 6.86 0.30 -8.91
N GLU A 75 7.91 -0.51 -8.94
CA GLU A 75 8.09 -1.70 -8.13
C GLU A 75 8.20 -1.25 -6.68
N VAL A 76 7.04 -1.00 -6.08
CA VAL A 76 6.95 -0.54 -4.71
C VAL A 76 7.48 -1.71 -3.89
N LEU A 77 8.62 -1.49 -3.23
CA LEU A 77 9.25 -2.49 -2.37
C LEU A 77 8.32 -2.69 -1.17
N THR A 78 7.28 -3.51 -1.35
CA THR A 78 6.42 -3.93 -0.26
C THR A 78 7.23 -4.84 0.65
N SER A 79 7.05 -4.70 1.95
CA SER A 79 7.64 -5.61 2.91
C SER A 79 7.23 -7.06 2.63
N ALA A 80 8.02 -8.00 3.13
CA ALA A 80 7.60 -9.40 3.22
C ALA A 80 6.27 -9.49 3.99
N GLU A 81 5.48 -10.51 3.65
CA GLU A 81 4.21 -10.78 4.35
C GLU A 81 4.53 -11.46 5.67
N GLU A 82 3.97 -10.94 6.75
CA GLU A 82 4.05 -11.57 8.06
C GLU A 82 2.82 -12.44 8.27
N GLU A 83 3.01 -13.70 8.65
CA GLU A 83 1.94 -14.65 8.93
C GLU A 83 1.75 -14.82 10.43
N LYS A 84 0.49 -14.66 10.87
CA LYS A 84 0.07 -14.95 12.24
C LYS A 84 -1.32 -15.55 12.24
N ASN A 85 -1.47 -16.74 12.84
CA ASN A 85 -2.74 -17.45 12.93
C ASN A 85 -3.40 -17.63 11.54
N SER A 86 -2.61 -17.95 10.51
CA SER A 86 -3.06 -18.09 9.12
C SER A 86 -3.64 -16.81 8.50
N ARG A 87 -3.34 -15.65 9.10
CA ARG A 87 -3.63 -14.32 8.56
C ARG A 87 -2.35 -13.59 8.25
N TYR A 88 -2.37 -12.83 7.16
CA TYR A 88 -1.22 -12.12 6.65
C TYR A 88 -1.33 -10.63 6.93
N SER A 89 -0.17 -10.00 7.12
CA SER A 89 0.00 -8.55 7.22
C SER A 89 1.15 -8.10 6.33
N ARG A 90 1.08 -6.89 5.78
CA ARG A 90 2.10 -6.32 4.88
C ARG A 90 2.12 -4.80 5.01
N ALA A 91 3.31 -4.22 4.95
CA ALA A 91 3.51 -2.78 4.80
C ALA A 91 3.99 -2.46 3.38
N ALA A 92 3.46 -1.39 2.79
CA ALA A 92 3.81 -0.93 1.45
C ALA A 92 4.06 0.60 1.46
N PRO A 93 5.20 1.09 0.98
CA PRO A 93 5.44 2.52 0.80
C PRO A 93 4.66 3.10 -0.39
#